data_AF-A0A497A913-F1
#
_entry.id   AF-A0A497A913-F1
#
_cell.length_a   1.000
_cell.length_b   1.000
_cell.length_c   1.000
_cell.angle_alpha   90.00
_cell.angle_beta   90.00
_cell.angle_gamma   90.00
#
_symmetry.space_group_name_H-M   'P 1'
#
loop_
_entity.id
_entity.type
_entity.pdbx_description
1 polymer ?
#
loop_
_entity_poly.entity_id
_entity_poly.type
_entity_poly.pdbx_seq_one_letter_code
_entity_poly.pdbx_strand_id
1 'polypeptide(L)' 'KAKVMIGGASVTQEFADKIGADGYAPDAPSAVGKARELVKK' A
#
# COMPACT_ATOMS: atom_id res chain seq x y z
N LYS A 1 7.56 14.82 -0.71
CA LYS A 1 7.97 13.48 -0.24
C LYS A 1 7.11 12.45 -0.96
N ALA A 2 7.69 11.42 -1.59
CA ALA A 2 6.92 10.38 -2.25
C ALA A 2 6.23 9.46 -1.22
N LYS A 3 5.10 8.89 -1.61
CA LYS A 3 4.41 7.83 -0.85
C LYS A 3 4.82 6.47 -1.39
N VAL A 4 5.19 5.55 -0.51
CA VAL A 4 5.65 4.20 -0.88
C VAL A 4 4.60 3.19 -0.46
N MET A 5 4.08 2.43 -1.41
CA MET A 5 3.09 1.36 -1.18
C MET A 5 3.64 0.04 -1.73
N ILE A 6 3.39 -1.06 -1.01
CA ILE A 6 3.78 -2.41 -1.42
C ILE A 6 2.56 -3.34 -1.55
N GLY A 7 2.67 -4.43 -2.30
CA GLY A 7 1.56 -5.38 -2.47
C GLY A 7 1.95 -6.62 -3.25
N GLY A 8 1.01 -7.56 -3.37
CA GLY A 8 1.18 -8.86 -4.03
C GLY A 8 0.73 -10.02 -3.14
N ALA A 9 0.47 -11.19 -3.74
CA ALA A 9 -0.14 -12.34 -3.07
C ALA A 9 0.65 -12.86 -1.84
N SER A 10 1.96 -12.63 -1.81
CA SER A 10 2.86 -13.06 -0.72
C SER A 10 3.11 -11.96 0.33
N VAL A 11 2.54 -10.76 0.15
CA VAL A 11 2.75 -9.62 1.04
C VAL A 11 1.58 -9.53 2.02
N THR A 12 1.86 -9.07 3.24
CA THR A 12 0.84 -8.83 4.27
C THR A 12 0.92 -7.39 4.79
N GLN A 13 -0.16 -6.92 5.41
CA GLN A 13 -0.18 -5.62 6.10
C GLN A 13 0.91 -5.56 7.18
N GLU A 14 1.10 -6.64 7.94
CA GLU A 14 2.10 -6.73 8.99
C GLU A 14 3.53 -6.54 8.45
N PHE A 15 3.83 -7.08 7.26
CA PHE A 15 5.11 -6.84 6.59
C PHE A 15 5.25 -5.38 6.15
N ALA A 16 4.19 -4.78 5.61
CA ALA A 16 4.19 -3.38 5.20
C ALA A 16 4.44 -2.44 6.40
N ASP A 17 3.83 -2.73 7.55
CA ASP A 17 4.02 -2.00 8.80
C ASP A 17 5.46 -2.17 9.31
N LYS A 18 5.98 -3.40 9.28
CA LYS A 18 7.35 -3.72 9.70
C LYS A 18 8.42 -2.95 8.92
N ILE A 19 8.22 -2.73 7.62
CA ILE A 19 9.17 -1.98 6.78
C ILE A 19 8.88 -0.47 6.74
N GLY A 20 7.79 -0.01 7.35
CA GLY A 20 7.40 1.40 7.34
C GLY A 20 6.88 1.91 6.00
N ALA A 21 6.18 1.07 5.23
CA ALA A 21 5.49 1.50 4.02
C ALA A 21 4.33 2.46 4.37
N ASP A 22 4.04 3.42 3.47
CA ASP A 22 2.88 4.30 3.63
C ASP A 22 1.56 3.57 3.36
N GLY A 23 1.58 2.44 2.65
CA GLY A 23 0.39 1.61 2.45
C GLY A 23 0.65 0.21 1.89
N TYR A 24 -0.42 -0.58 1.92
CA TYR A 24 -0.46 -1.95 1.41
C TYR A 24 -1.79 -2.23 0.70
N ALA A 25 -1.75 -3.09 -0.32
CA ALA A 25 -2.94 -3.66 -0.94
C ALA A 25 -2.70 -5.12 -1.39
N PRO A 26 -3.69 -6.02 -1.18
CA PRO A 26 -3.58 -7.43 -1.58
C PRO A 26 -3.82 -7.66 -3.08
N ASP A 27 -4.49 -6.74 -3.76
CA ASP A 27 -4.89 -6.85 -5.17
C ASP A 27 -4.87 -5.48 -5.88
N ALA A 28 -4.89 -5.52 -7.21
CA ALA A 28 -4.79 -4.31 -8.04
C ALA A 28 -5.99 -3.34 -7.87
N PRO A 29 -7.26 -3.79 -7.86
CA PRO A 29 -8.39 -2.91 -7.56
C PRO A 29 -8.26 -2.16 -6.23
N SER A 30 -7.92 -2.89 -5.16
CA SER A 30 -7.70 -2.33 -3.82
C SER A 30 -6.53 -1.35 -3.79
N ALA A 31 -5.46 -1.61 -4.55
CA ALA A 31 -4.30 -0.74 -4.66
C ALA A 31 -4.64 0.63 -5.26
N VAL A 32 -5.57 0.70 -6.23
CA VAL A 32 -6.02 1.99 -6.80
C VAL A 32 -6.75 2.81 -5.75
N GLY A 33 -7.63 2.19 -4.96
CA GLY A 33 -8.31 2.85 -3.85
C GLY A 33 -7.32 3.41 -2.82
N LYS A 34 -6.38 2.56 -2.40
CA LYS A 34 -5.35 2.94 -1.42
C LYS A 34 -4.44 4.06 -1.93
N ALA A 35 -4.01 3.99 -3.19
CA ALA A 35 -3.20 5.03 -3.81
C ALA A 35 -3.92 6.38 -3.79
N ARG A 36 -5.23 6.42 -4.05
CA ARG A 36 -6.04 7.65 -3.98
C ARG A 36 -6.09 8.22 -2.57
N GLU A 37 -6.27 7.39 -1.54
CA GLU A 37 -6.23 7.83 -0.14
C GLU A 37 -4.87 8.43 0.24
N LEU A 38 -3.77 7.79 -0.18
CA LEU A 38 -2.42 8.20 0.18
C LEU A 38 -1.97 9.51 -0.47
N VAL A 39 -2.45 9.79 -1.68
CA VAL A 39 -2.08 11.01 -2.41
C VAL A 39 -3.03 12.17 -2.16
N LYS A 40 -4.11 12.00 -1.37
CA LYS A 40 -5.16 12.99 -1.07
C LYS A 40 -5.42 13.96 -2.24
N LYS A 41 -6.24 13.51 -3.19
CA LYS A 41 -6.94 14.40 -4.13
C LYS A 41 -8.40 14.53 -3.69
#